data_AF-A0A0D0CWS5-F1
#
_entry.id   AF-A0A0D0CWS5-F1
#
_cell.length_a   1.000
_cell.length_b   1.000
_cell.length_c   1.000
_cell.angle_alpha   90.00
_cell.angle_beta   90.00
_cell.angle_gamma   90.00
#
_symmetry.space_group_name_H-M   'P 1'
#
loop_
_entity.id
_entity.type
_entity.pdbx_description
1 polymer ?
#
loop_
_entity_poly.entity_id
_entity_poly.type
_entity_poly.pdbx_seq_one_letter_code
_entity_poly.pdbx_strand_id
1 'polypeptide(L)'
;MANKDPPSADDKARYERVKDELSKMLMKKRAADRQLAQIELSIYNLEATYLTDTATTGNIIHGFDGYLKPTQGAAARRKYEIGDGDRWFSNSSGTWSKSLDLIGDGEDSTPAPDDFKHPTTPGVTTVVVPPAPRSQELSAAQQKKNRDREYQRRKRAMRRSVGTVSDEDSQSVGTGRRPHKRARMADDD
;
A
#
# COMPACT_ATOMS: atom_id res chain seq x y z
N MET A 1 23.95 -52.21 -15.98
CA MET A 1 23.28 -51.69 -17.19
C MET A 1 21.78 -51.71 -16.91
N ALA A 2 21.13 -50.56 -16.78
CA ALA A 2 19.70 -50.52 -16.55
C ALA A 2 18.99 -50.72 -17.90
N ASN A 3 18.30 -51.86 -18.06
CA ASN A 3 17.46 -52.11 -19.23
C ASN A 3 16.35 -51.06 -19.24
N LYS A 4 16.50 -50.08 -20.13
CA LYS A 4 15.45 -49.12 -20.45
C LYS A 4 14.70 -49.69 -21.65
N ASP A 5 13.86 -50.69 -21.38
CA ASP A 5 12.95 -51.21 -22.38
C ASP A 5 12.08 -50.04 -22.90
N PRO A 6 11.82 -49.97 -24.22
CA PRO A 6 11.01 -48.91 -24.78
C PRO A 6 9.60 -48.95 -24.16
N PRO A 7 8.98 -47.80 -23.84
CA PRO A 7 7.67 -47.77 -23.20
C PRO A 7 6.65 -48.52 -24.04
N SER A 8 5.90 -49.41 -23.38
CA SER A 8 4.87 -50.24 -24.02
C SER A 8 3.79 -49.35 -24.64
N ALA A 9 3.09 -49.86 -25.66
CA ALA A 9 1.97 -49.15 -26.26
C ALA A 9 0.89 -48.79 -25.21
N ASP A 10 0.70 -49.66 -24.21
CA ASP A 10 -0.20 -49.42 -23.09
C ASP A 10 0.28 -48.28 -22.18
N ASP A 11 1.59 -48.15 -21.97
CA ASP A 11 2.18 -47.06 -21.16
C ASP A 11 2.00 -45.72 -21.87
N LYS A 12 2.19 -45.69 -23.18
CA LYS A 12 1.94 -44.50 -24.01
C LYS A 12 0.47 -44.10 -23.98
N ALA A 13 -0.45 -45.06 -24.10
CA ALA A 13 -1.88 -44.80 -24.04
C ALA A 13 -2.32 -44.31 -22.65
N ARG A 14 -1.76 -44.86 -21.56
CA ARG A 14 -1.98 -44.36 -20.20
C ARG A 14 -1.46 -42.94 -20.02
N TYR A 15 -0.27 -42.66 -20.53
CA TYR A 15 0.32 -41.32 -20.48
C TYR A 15 -0.54 -40.28 -21.20
N GLU A 16 -0.98 -40.55 -22.43
CA GLU A 16 -1.83 -39.61 -23.18
C GLU A 16 -3.18 -39.38 -22.47
N ARG A 17 -3.80 -40.42 -21.88
CA ARG A 17 -5.02 -40.25 -21.07
C ARG A 17 -4.81 -39.33 -19.87
N VAL A 18 -3.74 -39.53 -19.10
CA VAL A 18 -3.42 -38.71 -17.92
C VAL A 18 -3.09 -37.27 -18.34
N LYS A 19 -2.39 -37.09 -19.45
CA LYS A 19 -2.08 -35.77 -20.02
C LYS A 19 -3.33 -35.02 -20.45
N ASP A 20 -4.26 -35.69 -21.12
CA ASP A 20 -5.55 -35.12 -21.50
C ASP A 20 -6.38 -34.74 -20.27
N GLU A 21 -6.43 -35.62 -19.26
CA GLU A 21 -7.10 -35.32 -17.99
C GLU A 21 -6.47 -34.11 -17.28
N LEU A 22 -5.14 -34.05 -17.20
CA LEU A 22 -4.42 -32.93 -16.61
C LEU A 22 -4.75 -31.63 -17.33
N SER A 23 -4.77 -31.63 -18.66
CA SER A 23 -5.12 -30.43 -19.44
C SER A 23 -6.52 -29.93 -19.12
N LYS A 24 -7.50 -30.83 -19.01
CA LYS A 24 -8.89 -30.50 -18.65
C LYS A 24 -8.97 -29.93 -17.23
N MET A 25 -8.27 -30.54 -16.28
CA MET A 25 -8.22 -30.06 -14.90
C MET A 25 -7.56 -28.69 -14.77
N LEU A 26 -6.51 -28.41 -15.55
CA LEU A 26 -5.87 -27.10 -15.60
C LEU A 26 -6.80 -26.03 -16.17
N MET A 27 -7.55 -26.34 -17.23
CA MET A 27 -8.56 -25.41 -17.78
C MET A 27 -9.66 -25.13 -16.76
N LYS A 28 -10.14 -26.16 -16.06
CA LYS A 28 -11.15 -26.01 -14.99
C LYS A 28 -10.64 -25.18 -13.83
N LYS A 29 -9.39 -25.40 -13.39
CA LYS A 29 -8.74 -24.59 -12.36
C LYS A 29 -8.68 -23.12 -12.77
N ARG A 30 -8.19 -22.82 -13.98
CA ARG A 30 -8.12 -21.45 -14.50
C ARG A 30 -9.49 -20.78 -14.56
N ALA A 31 -10.54 -21.51 -14.90
CA ALA A 31 -11.90 -20.99 -14.91
C ALA A 31 -12.39 -20.67 -13.49
N ALA A 32 -12.16 -21.56 -12.53
CA ALA A 32 -12.50 -21.35 -11.12
C ALA A 32 -11.74 -20.16 -10.52
N ASP A 33 -10.44 -20.04 -10.80
CA ASP A 33 -9.60 -18.93 -10.31
C ASP A 33 -10.13 -17.57 -10.82
N ARG A 34 -10.56 -17.50 -12.09
CA ARG A 34 -11.19 -16.29 -12.65
C ARG A 34 -12.54 -15.97 -11.99
N GLN A 35 -13.37 -16.98 -11.78
CA GLN A 35 -14.67 -16.80 -11.12
C GLN A 35 -14.50 -16.31 -9.68
N LEU A 36 -13.53 -16.89 -8.95
CA LEU A 36 -13.20 -16.46 -7.60
C LEU A 36 -12.81 -14.98 -7.58
N ALA A 37 -11.90 -14.57 -8.47
CA ALA A 37 -11.46 -13.18 -8.53
C ALA A 37 -12.63 -12.21 -8.83
N GLN A 38 -13.53 -12.59 -9.74
CA GLN A 38 -14.73 -11.80 -10.05
C GLN A 38 -15.66 -11.64 -8.85
N ILE A 39 -15.88 -12.70 -8.08
CA ILE A 39 -16.70 -12.66 -6.87
C ILE A 39 -16.05 -11.78 -5.81
N GLU A 40 -14.75 -11.90 -5.59
CA GLU A 40 -14.01 -11.09 -4.61
C GLU A 40 -14.06 -9.60 -4.96
N LEU A 41 -13.90 -9.24 -6.24
CA LEU A 41 -14.10 -7.87 -6.69
C LEU A 41 -15.54 -7.39 -6.47
N SER A 42 -16.52 -8.23 -6.78
CA SER A 42 -17.93 -7.90 -6.55
C SER A 42 -18.22 -7.64 -5.07
N ILE A 43 -17.68 -8.47 -4.18
CA ILE A 43 -17.79 -8.26 -2.72
C ILE A 43 -17.17 -6.93 -2.33
N TYR A 44 -15.94 -6.65 -2.78
CA TYR A 44 -15.24 -5.41 -2.46
C TYR A 44 -16.01 -4.14 -2.86
N ASN A 45 -16.63 -4.17 -4.05
CA ASN A 45 -17.45 -3.08 -4.56
C ASN A 45 -18.78 -2.94 -3.80
N LEU A 46 -19.46 -4.05 -3.54
CA LEU A 46 -20.71 -4.05 -2.76
C LEU A 46 -20.49 -3.56 -1.34
N GLU A 47 -19.39 -3.94 -0.72
CA GLU A 47 -18.98 -3.41 0.59
C GLU A 47 -18.78 -1.91 0.56
N ALA A 48 -18.10 -1.39 -0.47
CA ALA A 48 -17.87 0.04 -0.58
C ALA A 48 -19.20 0.80 -0.62
N THR A 49 -20.12 0.40 -1.51
CA THR A 49 -21.45 1.00 -1.62
C THR A 49 -22.26 0.85 -0.33
N TYR A 50 -22.27 -0.34 0.26
CA TYR A 50 -23.02 -0.58 1.48
C TYR A 50 -22.53 0.30 2.64
N LEU A 51 -21.22 0.36 2.86
CA LEU A 51 -20.63 1.15 3.95
C LEU A 51 -20.82 2.65 3.72
N THR A 52 -20.74 3.15 2.48
CA THR A 52 -21.03 4.57 2.19
C THR A 52 -22.48 4.92 2.45
N ASP A 53 -23.41 4.09 1.99
CA ASP A 53 -24.85 4.39 2.04
C ASP A 53 -25.40 4.28 3.46
N THR A 54 -24.82 3.38 4.26
CA THR A 54 -25.27 3.10 5.63
C THR A 54 -24.48 3.82 6.71
N ALA A 55 -23.50 4.66 6.33
CA ALA A 55 -22.62 5.36 7.26
C ALA A 55 -23.35 6.18 8.34
N THR A 56 -24.53 6.73 8.03
CA THR A 56 -25.29 7.61 8.93
C THR A 56 -26.43 6.90 9.66
N THR A 57 -27.09 5.96 9.00
CA THR A 57 -28.24 5.21 9.55
C THR A 57 -27.80 4.07 10.46
N GLY A 58 -26.58 3.57 10.29
CA GLY A 58 -26.05 2.41 10.99
C GLY A 58 -26.05 1.16 10.11
N ASN A 59 -25.16 0.23 10.45
CA ASN A 59 -24.86 -0.96 9.64
C ASN A 59 -24.42 -2.14 10.49
N ILE A 60 -24.21 -3.29 9.86
CA ILE A 60 -23.81 -4.52 10.56
C ILE A 60 -22.43 -4.44 11.24
N ILE A 61 -21.58 -3.49 10.82
CA ILE A 61 -20.22 -3.35 11.38
C ILE A 61 -20.23 -2.49 12.65
N HIS A 62 -20.91 -1.34 12.60
CA HIS A 62 -20.91 -0.35 13.69
C HIS A 62 -22.20 -0.36 14.52
N GLY A 63 -23.20 -1.14 14.12
CA GLY A 63 -24.52 -1.22 14.75
C GLY A 63 -25.54 -0.22 14.19
N PHE A 64 -26.79 -0.35 14.66
CA PHE A 64 -27.96 0.38 14.14
C PHE A 64 -28.45 1.54 15.06
N ASP A 65 -27.60 2.10 15.92
CA ASP A 65 -28.01 3.20 16.83
C ASP A 65 -28.47 4.46 16.06
N GLY A 66 -27.94 4.68 14.84
CA GLY A 66 -28.37 5.76 13.94
C GLY A 66 -29.80 5.63 13.42
N TYR A 67 -30.42 4.44 13.51
CA TYR A 67 -31.78 4.20 13.02
C TYR A 67 -32.82 4.87 13.92
N LEU A 68 -32.57 4.92 15.23
CA LEU A 68 -33.46 5.52 16.22
C LEU A 68 -33.21 7.01 16.43
N LYS A 69 -32.01 7.48 16.08
CA LYS A 69 -31.58 8.87 16.21
C LYS A 69 -31.26 9.41 14.82
N PRO A 70 -32.25 9.91 14.05
CA PRO A 70 -31.96 10.55 12.78
C PRO A 70 -30.93 11.64 13.05
N THR A 71 -29.73 11.49 12.50
CA THR A 71 -28.62 12.42 12.70
C THR A 71 -29.01 13.76 12.06
N GLN A 72 -29.68 14.62 12.83
CA GLN A 72 -30.02 15.96 12.41
C GLN A 72 -28.75 16.82 12.46
N GLY A 73 -28.32 17.33 11.31
CA GLY A 73 -27.21 18.30 11.22
C GLY A 73 -25.86 17.71 10.81
N ALA A 74 -24.83 18.57 10.85
CA ALA A 74 -23.50 18.46 10.21
C ALA A 74 -22.74 17.11 10.35
N ALA A 75 -23.15 16.23 11.26
CA ALA A 75 -22.65 14.86 11.36
C ALA A 75 -22.97 14.00 10.13
N ALA A 76 -24.13 14.22 9.48
CA ALA A 76 -24.52 13.49 8.26
C ALA A 76 -23.71 13.87 7.01
N ARG A 77 -22.99 15.00 7.04
CA ARG A 77 -22.16 15.47 5.91
C ARG A 77 -20.66 15.18 6.08
N ARG A 78 -20.24 14.56 7.19
CA ARG A 78 -18.86 14.10 7.29
C ARG A 78 -18.70 12.94 6.32
N LYS A 79 -17.82 13.09 5.32
CA LYS A 79 -17.43 12.00 4.44
C LYS A 79 -16.97 10.83 5.31
N TYR A 80 -17.71 9.73 5.25
CA TYR A 80 -17.30 8.49 5.88
C TYR A 80 -16.12 7.93 5.09
N GLU A 81 -14.96 7.84 5.73
CA GLU A 81 -13.79 7.19 5.15
C GLU A 81 -13.87 5.71 5.52
N ILE A 82 -14.04 4.87 4.51
CA ILE A 82 -14.06 3.41 4.69
C ILE A 82 -12.65 2.97 5.05
N GLY A 83 -12.45 2.50 6.28
CA GLY A 83 -11.20 1.86 6.68
C GLY A 83 -11.11 0.42 6.18
N ASP A 84 -9.89 -0.08 5.99
CA ASP A 84 -9.67 -1.49 5.62
C ASP A 84 -10.21 -2.46 6.69
N GLY A 85 -10.24 -2.05 7.95
CA GLY A 85 -10.81 -2.83 9.05
C GLY A 85 -12.33 -3.03 8.96
N ASP A 86 -13.05 -2.16 8.25
CA ASP A 86 -14.50 -2.24 8.08
C ASP A 86 -14.91 -3.21 6.96
N ARG A 87 -13.95 -3.64 6.13
CA ARG A 87 -14.14 -4.54 4.97
C ARG A 87 -14.07 -6.01 5.36
N TRP A 88 -14.87 -6.38 6.33
CA TRP A 88 -14.92 -7.72 6.92
C TRP A 88 -15.16 -8.85 5.90
N PHE A 89 -15.99 -8.65 4.87
CA PHE A 89 -16.24 -9.68 3.86
C PHE A 89 -15.05 -9.81 2.93
N SER A 90 -14.44 -8.71 2.46
CA SER A 90 -13.21 -8.80 1.67
C SER A 90 -12.09 -9.45 2.47
N ASN A 91 -11.90 -9.02 3.73
CA ASN A 91 -10.90 -9.57 4.65
C ASN A 91 -11.14 -11.03 5.05
N SER A 92 -12.34 -11.58 4.79
CA SER A 92 -12.62 -12.99 5.01
C SER A 92 -11.95 -13.92 3.98
N SER A 93 -11.53 -13.37 2.85
CA SER A 93 -10.73 -14.11 1.86
C SER A 93 -9.24 -13.79 2.04
N GLY A 94 -8.38 -14.80 1.93
CA GLY A 94 -6.92 -14.59 1.89
C GLY A 94 -6.40 -14.08 0.52
N THR A 95 -7.24 -14.11 -0.51
CA THR A 95 -6.85 -13.82 -1.90
C THR A 95 -7.42 -12.52 -2.47
N TRP A 96 -8.28 -11.81 -1.73
CA TRP A 96 -9.02 -10.65 -2.25
C TRP A 96 -8.12 -9.56 -2.84
N SER A 97 -7.01 -9.21 -2.18
CA SER A 97 -6.10 -8.16 -2.68
C SER A 97 -5.46 -8.56 -4.00
N LYS A 98 -5.03 -9.82 -4.11
CA LYS A 98 -4.44 -10.36 -5.34
C LYS A 98 -5.47 -10.41 -6.48
N SER A 99 -6.72 -10.72 -6.17
CA SER A 99 -7.80 -10.71 -7.15
C SER A 99 -8.13 -9.31 -7.64
N LEU A 100 -8.00 -8.30 -6.78
CA LEU A 100 -8.14 -6.91 -7.15
C LEU A 100 -7.05 -6.47 -8.14
N ASP A 101 -5.80 -6.87 -7.89
CA ASP A 101 -4.68 -6.63 -8.81
C ASP A 101 -4.89 -7.36 -10.16
N LEU A 102 -5.30 -8.63 -10.10
CA LEU A 102 -5.52 -9.47 -11.29
C LEU A 102 -6.59 -8.91 -12.23
N ILE A 103 -7.63 -8.27 -11.68
CA ILE A 103 -8.69 -7.65 -12.49
C ILE A 103 -8.37 -6.18 -12.82
N GLY A 104 -7.70 -5.46 -11.91
CA GLY A 104 -7.32 -4.06 -12.08
C GLY A 104 -6.30 -3.82 -13.19
N ASP A 105 -5.43 -4.79 -13.46
CA ASP A 105 -4.44 -4.73 -14.55
C ASP A 105 -5.01 -5.01 -15.94
N GLY A 106 -6.33 -5.16 -16.06
CA GLY A 106 -7.01 -5.13 -17.35
C GLY A 106 -6.96 -6.44 -18.14
N GLU A 107 -8.12 -6.70 -18.72
CA GLU A 107 -8.54 -7.53 -19.86
C GLU A 107 -7.53 -8.02 -20.93
N ASP A 108 -6.22 -7.72 -20.89
CA ASP A 108 -5.28 -8.06 -21.98
C ASP A 108 -4.09 -8.96 -21.58
N SER A 109 -3.98 -9.37 -20.33
CA SER A 109 -2.98 -10.38 -19.96
C SER A 109 -3.56 -11.79 -20.12
N THR A 110 -3.59 -12.28 -21.37
CA THR A 110 -3.44 -13.72 -21.56
C THR A 110 -2.14 -14.13 -20.85
N PRO A 111 -2.18 -15.03 -19.84
CA PRO A 111 -0.93 -15.56 -19.33
C PRO A 111 -0.44 -16.53 -20.40
N ALA A 112 0.46 -16.04 -21.25
CA ALA A 112 1.24 -16.87 -22.16
C ALA A 112 1.75 -18.08 -21.36
N PRO A 113 1.56 -19.32 -21.84
CA PRO A 113 2.00 -20.50 -21.13
C PRO A 113 3.49 -20.70 -21.40
N ASP A 114 4.37 -19.76 -21.00
CA ASP A 114 5.82 -19.96 -21.00
C ASP A 114 6.54 -18.73 -20.43
N ASP A 115 6.71 -18.70 -19.11
CA ASP A 115 7.81 -17.94 -18.49
C ASP A 115 8.45 -18.72 -17.33
N PHE A 116 8.56 -20.03 -17.50
CA PHE A 116 9.55 -20.84 -16.79
C PHE A 116 10.81 -20.94 -17.64
N LYS A 117 11.54 -19.81 -17.76
CA LYS A 117 12.93 -19.86 -18.22
C LYS A 117 13.78 -20.45 -17.10
N HIS A 118 13.86 -21.77 -17.07
CA HIS A 118 15.00 -22.47 -16.49
C HIS A 118 16.26 -22.12 -17.30
N PRO A 119 17.28 -21.45 -16.74
CA PRO A 119 18.61 -21.64 -17.28
C PRO A 119 19.03 -23.07 -16.92
N THR A 120 19.11 -23.92 -17.92
CA THR A 120 19.77 -25.22 -17.79
C THR A 120 21.26 -24.99 -17.56
N THR A 121 21.69 -25.17 -16.32
CA THR A 121 23.12 -25.35 -16.01
C THR A 121 23.22 -26.55 -15.06
N PRO A 122 23.91 -27.64 -15.45
CA PRO A 122 23.94 -28.84 -14.65
C PRO A 122 24.88 -28.66 -13.46
N GLY A 123 24.32 -28.82 -12.26
CA GLY A 123 25.09 -28.99 -11.02
C GLY A 123 25.40 -27.67 -10.30
N VAL A 124 24.50 -27.26 -9.40
CA VAL A 124 24.76 -26.69 -8.06
C VAL A 124 23.43 -26.11 -7.56
N THR A 125 22.95 -26.63 -6.43
CA THR A 125 21.69 -26.22 -5.79
C THR A 125 21.93 -24.96 -4.95
N THR A 126 21.75 -23.77 -5.53
CA THR A 126 21.75 -22.52 -4.75
C THR A 126 20.32 -22.01 -4.59
N VAL A 127 19.88 -21.92 -3.33
CA VAL A 127 18.64 -21.24 -2.93
C VAL A 127 18.80 -19.75 -3.23
N VAL A 128 18.05 -19.24 -4.22
CA VAL A 128 18.03 -17.81 -4.53
C VAL A 128 17.06 -17.13 -3.56
N VAL A 129 17.62 -16.38 -2.60
CA VAL A 129 16.87 -15.49 -1.72
C VAL A 129 16.68 -14.14 -2.43
N PRO A 130 15.50 -13.49 -2.36
CA PRO A 130 15.30 -12.16 -2.92
C PRO A 130 16.25 -11.13 -2.26
N PRO A 131 16.79 -10.16 -3.02
CA PRO A 131 17.69 -9.15 -2.50
C PRO A 131 17.00 -8.30 -1.42
N ALA A 132 17.65 -8.18 -0.26
CA ALA A 132 17.16 -7.39 0.87
C ALA A 132 16.92 -5.92 0.46
N PRO A 133 15.87 -5.25 0.99
CA PRO A 133 15.65 -3.83 0.77
C PRO A 133 16.82 -3.05 1.37
N ARG A 134 17.66 -2.48 0.51
CA ARG A 134 18.74 -1.59 0.93
C ARG A 134 18.10 -0.33 1.52
N SER A 135 18.35 -0.06 2.80
CA SER A 135 18.15 1.28 3.36
C SER A 135 18.95 2.25 2.51
N GLN A 136 18.29 3.27 1.94
CA GLN A 136 18.98 4.36 1.23
C GLN A 136 19.95 5.03 2.21
N GLU A 137 21.23 4.70 2.11
CA GLU A 137 22.27 5.42 2.82
C GLU A 137 22.36 6.84 2.24
N LEU A 138 22.03 7.82 3.07
CA LEU A 138 22.18 9.23 2.72
C LEU A 138 23.66 9.51 2.44
N SER A 139 23.94 10.13 1.29
CA SER A 139 25.30 10.55 0.91
C SER A 139 25.94 11.39 2.01
N ALA A 140 27.26 11.34 2.14
CA ALA A 140 28.03 12.14 3.11
C ALA A 140 27.66 13.64 3.08
N ALA A 141 27.28 14.16 1.90
CA ALA A 141 26.79 15.53 1.73
C ALA A 141 25.41 15.76 2.40
N GLN A 142 24.50 14.80 2.32
CA GLN A 142 23.18 14.87 2.95
C GLN A 142 23.26 14.69 4.47
N GLN A 143 24.16 13.83 4.97
CA GLN A 143 24.40 13.67 6.41
C GLN A 143 24.93 14.97 7.03
N LYS A 144 25.88 15.66 6.37
CA LYS A 144 26.39 16.96 6.82
C LYS A 144 25.29 18.02 6.88
N LYS A 145 24.41 18.07 5.88
CA LYS A 145 23.27 19.01 5.84
C LYS A 145 22.27 18.75 6.97
N ASN A 146 21.97 17.49 7.26
CA ASN A 146 21.05 17.13 8.35
C ASN A 146 21.63 17.48 9.72
N ARG A 147 22.93 17.21 9.93
CA ARG A 147 23.63 17.57 11.18
C ARG A 147 23.65 19.08 11.42
N ASP A 148 23.92 19.86 10.38
CA ASP A 148 23.95 21.33 10.50
C ASP A 148 22.55 21.91 10.75
N ARG A 149 21.52 21.38 10.07
CA ARG A 149 20.12 21.74 10.30
C ARG A 149 19.69 21.46 11.73
N GLU A 150 20.12 20.35 12.31
CA GLU A 150 19.83 20.00 13.69
C GLU A 150 20.58 20.90 14.69
N TYR A 151 21.84 21.23 14.41
CA TYR A 151 22.61 22.16 15.25
C TYR A 151 21.96 23.55 15.31
N GLN A 152 21.46 24.05 14.17
CA GLN A 152 20.71 25.31 14.11
C GLN A 152 19.38 25.24 14.87
N ARG A 153 18.65 24.12 14.76
CA ARG A 153 17.39 23.90 15.51
C ARG A 153 17.66 23.89 17.02
N ARG A 154 18.71 23.19 17.47
CA ARG A 154 19.11 23.11 18.89
C ARG A 154 19.58 24.45 19.42
N LYS A 155 20.37 25.21 18.64
CA LYS A 155 20.81 26.57 19.01
C LYS A 155 19.62 27.53 19.15
N ARG A 156 18.62 27.44 18.28
CA ARG A 156 17.38 28.24 18.39
C ARG A 156 16.53 27.83 19.59
N ALA A 157 16.46 26.54 19.91
CA ALA A 157 15.78 26.05 21.12
C ALA A 157 16.48 26.51 22.41
N MET A 158 17.81 26.45 22.45
CA MET A 158 18.61 26.88 23.61
C MET A 158 18.46 28.37 23.90
N ARG A 159 18.36 29.22 22.86
CA ARG A 159 18.07 30.66 23.05
C ARG A 159 16.65 30.94 23.53
N ARG A 160 15.71 30.00 23.33
CA ARG A 160 14.34 30.10 23.87
C ARG A 160 14.26 29.55 25.30
N SER A 161 15.11 28.60 25.68
CA SER A 161 15.16 28.07 27.05
C SER A 161 16.04 28.88 28.01
N VAL A 162 16.93 29.74 27.51
CA VAL A 162 17.71 30.69 28.34
C VAL A 162 16.92 31.96 28.71
N GLY A 163 15.61 31.99 28.45
CA GLY A 163 14.70 33.07 28.83
C GLY A 163 13.73 32.70 29.95
N THR A 164 13.90 31.57 30.64
CA THR A 164 12.96 31.11 31.68
C THR A 164 13.61 30.78 33.02
N VAL A 165 14.73 31.40 33.36
CA VAL A 165 15.30 31.32 34.72
C VAL A 165 15.51 32.73 35.27
N SER A 166 14.65 33.07 36.23
CA SER A 166 14.76 34.07 37.30
C SER A 166 15.15 35.52 36.94
N ASP A 167 14.25 36.47 37.20
CA ASP A 167 14.40 37.37 38.36
C ASP A 167 13.13 38.21 38.57
N GLU A 168 12.77 38.40 39.85
CA GLU A 168 11.77 39.38 40.27
C GLU A 168 12.43 40.76 40.39
N ASP A 169 11.64 41.81 40.18
CA ASP A 169 11.96 43.23 40.35
C ASP A 169 13.12 43.84 39.54
N SER A 170 12.78 44.69 38.56
CA SER A 170 13.29 46.08 38.49
C SER A 170 12.64 46.86 37.34
N GLN A 171 11.96 47.95 37.70
CA GLN A 171 11.63 49.04 36.77
C GLN A 171 12.92 49.68 36.23
N SER A 172 13.04 49.91 34.91
CA SER A 172 13.63 51.14 34.39
C SER A 172 13.41 51.31 32.87
N VAL A 173 12.94 52.51 32.56
CA VAL A 173 12.97 53.28 31.30
C VAL A 173 14.22 53.07 30.43
N GLY A 174 14.05 53.02 29.10
CA GLY A 174 15.20 53.09 28.18
C GLY A 174 14.92 52.84 26.69
N THR A 175 14.46 53.89 26.00
CA THR A 175 14.64 54.26 24.58
C THR A 175 15.49 53.38 23.62
N GLY A 176 15.01 53.25 22.36
CA GLY A 176 15.91 53.20 21.18
C GLY A 176 15.54 52.18 20.09
N ARG A 177 14.67 52.54 19.13
CA ARG A 177 14.98 52.98 17.74
C ARG A 177 15.08 51.85 16.69
N ARG A 178 14.08 51.81 15.80
CA ARG A 178 14.06 51.06 14.51
C ARG A 178 15.05 51.66 13.50
N PRO A 179 15.73 50.86 12.65
CA PRO A 179 16.19 51.32 11.35
C PRO A 179 15.18 50.95 10.25
N HIS A 180 15.09 51.83 9.26
CA HIS A 180 14.06 51.97 8.25
C HIS A 180 14.70 51.95 6.85
N LYS A 181 13.94 51.46 5.85
CA LYS A 181 13.96 51.80 4.40
C LYS A 181 15.26 51.48 3.61
N ARG A 182 15.20 51.15 2.31
CA ARG A 182 14.41 51.78 1.23
C ARG A 182 13.99 50.79 0.12
N ALA A 183 12.81 51.06 -0.44
CA ALA A 183 12.34 50.61 -1.75
C ALA A 183 12.90 51.53 -2.85
N ARG A 184 13.12 50.96 -4.05
CA ARG A 184 13.49 51.68 -5.29
C ARG A 184 12.21 52.24 -5.94
N MET A 185 12.22 53.52 -6.31
CA MET A 185 11.26 54.12 -7.25
C MET A 185 12.01 54.41 -8.55
N ALA A 186 11.28 54.27 -9.66
CA ALA A 186 11.70 54.50 -11.03
C ALA A 186 11.84 56.01 -11.33
N ASP A 187 12.77 56.34 -12.21
CA ASP A 187 12.86 57.63 -12.89
C ASP A 187 12.56 57.38 -14.38
N ASP A 188 11.55 58.07 -14.91
CA ASP A 188 11.30 58.31 -16.34
C ASP A 188 11.50 59.82 -16.56
N ASP A 189 12.44 60.17 -17.43
CA ASP A 189 12.42 61.31 -18.37
C ASP A 189 13.57 61.17 -19.38
#